data_AF-A0AAW0B9R5-F1
#
_entry.id   AF-A0AAW0B9R5-F1
#
_cell.length_a   1.000
_cell.length_b   1.000
_cell.length_c   1.000
_cell.angle_alpha   90.00
_cell.angle_beta   90.00
_cell.angle_gamma   90.00
#
_symmetry.space_group_name_H-M   'P 1'
#
loop_
_entity.id
_entity.type
_entity.pdbx_description
1 polymer ?
#
loop_
_entity_poly.entity_id
_entity_poly.type
_entity_poly.pdbx_seq_one_letter_code
_entity_poly.pdbx_strand_id
1 'polypeptide(L)'
;MSATPSFSVREIVEEQMARTKQSTKSQIESFIEKSESTITPFGHQIAALKLRVEELNHLCDNRRTIVTALHFLIAPIRALPVELLAQIFSWAIRRNSSIRDAARLPQVCLEWRQIAFTTPRLWIGPISVRISWRVGSDSEPKQQLHAEGLPVEIWIARSAFGYRRSDAAR
;
A
#
# COMPACT_ATOMS: atom_id res chain seq x y z
N MET A 1 -44.57 4.66 82.24
CA MET A 1 -43.91 5.92 81.83
C MET A 1 -43.28 5.69 80.48
N SER A 2 -44.01 6.00 79.40
CA SER A 2 -43.56 5.81 78.02
C SER A 2 -43.35 7.18 77.39
N ALA A 3 -42.10 7.59 77.24
CA ALA A 3 -41.74 8.79 76.50
C ALA A 3 -41.89 8.50 75.01
N THR A 4 -42.88 9.09 74.36
CA THR A 4 -42.96 9.11 72.89
C THR A 4 -41.90 10.08 72.36
N PRO A 5 -40.98 9.63 71.49
CA PRO A 5 -39.99 10.51 70.91
C PRO A 5 -40.67 11.48 69.94
N SER A 6 -40.61 12.78 70.24
CA SER A 6 -41.04 13.85 69.34
C SER A 6 -39.99 14.02 68.24
N PHE A 7 -40.11 13.26 67.15
CA PHE A 7 -39.31 13.47 65.95
C PHE A 7 -39.74 14.72 65.20
N SER A 8 -38.77 15.58 64.87
CA SER A 8 -39.01 16.80 64.09
C SER A 8 -39.33 16.45 62.63
N VAL A 9 -40.32 17.11 62.02
CA VAL A 9 -40.70 16.92 60.61
C VAL A 9 -39.50 17.05 59.65
N ARG A 10 -38.52 17.90 59.99
CA ARG A 10 -37.30 18.07 59.19
C ARG A 10 -36.44 16.81 59.14
N GLU A 11 -36.33 16.11 60.26
CA GLU A 11 -35.51 14.91 60.42
C GLU A 11 -36.10 13.73 59.63
N ILE A 12 -37.44 13.62 59.62
CA ILE A 12 -38.17 12.65 58.80
C ILE A 12 -37.94 12.93 57.29
N VAL A 13 -38.01 14.19 56.87
CA VAL A 13 -37.80 14.55 55.45
C VAL A 13 -36.36 14.26 55.02
N GLU A 14 -35.36 14.57 55.84
CA GLU A 14 -33.96 14.26 55.55
C GLU A 14 -33.71 12.75 55.48
N GLU A 15 -34.30 11.98 56.40
CA GLU A 15 -34.18 10.52 56.39
C GLU A 15 -34.85 9.90 55.14
N GLN A 16 -36.04 10.38 54.75
CA GLN A 16 -36.69 9.94 53.52
C GLN A 16 -35.89 10.34 52.27
N MET A 17 -35.28 11.52 52.27
CA MET A 17 -34.45 12.00 51.16
C MET A 17 -33.14 11.21 51.05
N ALA A 18 -32.54 10.80 52.18
CA ALA A 18 -31.37 9.92 52.20
C ALA A 18 -31.72 8.51 51.72
N ARG A 19 -32.86 7.94 52.17
CA ARG A 19 -33.34 6.62 51.75
C ARG A 19 -33.66 6.56 50.26
N THR A 20 -34.32 7.58 49.71
CA THR A 20 -34.63 7.65 48.27
C THR A 20 -33.37 7.80 47.42
N LYS A 21 -32.42 8.66 47.82
CA LYS A 21 -31.10 8.77 47.17
C LYS A 21 -30.34 7.45 47.21
N GLN A 22 -30.37 6.74 48.33
CA GLN A 22 -29.68 5.45 48.47
C GLN A 22 -30.35 4.36 47.63
N SER A 23 -31.68 4.36 47.55
CA SER A 23 -32.47 3.43 46.72
C SER A 23 -32.20 3.65 45.24
N THR A 24 -32.29 4.90 44.74
CA THR A 24 -32.02 5.20 43.33
C THR A 24 -30.57 4.89 42.95
N LYS A 25 -29.62 5.20 43.83
CA LYS A 25 -28.21 4.82 43.65
C LYS A 25 -28.05 3.30 43.47
N SER A 26 -28.64 2.51 44.37
CA SER A 26 -28.56 1.04 44.27
C SER A 26 -29.22 0.47 43.01
N GLN A 27 -30.33 1.07 42.56
CA GLN A 27 -30.99 0.70 41.31
C GLN A 27 -30.10 0.97 40.09
N ILE A 28 -29.45 2.13 40.05
CA ILE A 28 -28.52 2.50 38.98
C ILE A 28 -27.32 1.55 38.97
N GLU A 29 -26.72 1.25 40.12
CA GLU A 29 -25.59 0.32 40.23
C GLU A 29 -25.95 -1.09 39.73
N SER A 30 -27.10 -1.63 40.13
CA SER A 30 -27.56 -2.94 39.65
C SER A 30 -27.85 -2.97 38.15
N PHE A 31 -28.32 -1.85 37.58
CA PHE A 31 -28.56 -1.73 36.14
C PHE A 31 -27.26 -1.64 35.36
N ILE A 32 -26.26 -0.91 35.88
CA ILE A 32 -24.91 -0.84 35.32
C ILE A 32 -24.28 -2.24 35.34
N GLU A 33 -24.29 -2.93 36.47
CA GLU A 33 -23.73 -4.28 36.60
C GLU A 33 -24.39 -5.26 35.62
N LYS A 34 -25.72 -5.22 35.52
CA LYS A 34 -26.47 -6.03 34.55
C LYS A 34 -26.09 -5.68 33.11
N SER A 35 -25.96 -4.39 32.80
CA SER A 35 -25.56 -3.94 31.46
C SER A 35 -24.13 -4.39 31.13
N GLU A 36 -23.17 -4.25 32.04
CA GLU A 36 -21.80 -4.72 31.88
C GLU A 36 -21.74 -6.24 31.70
N SER A 37 -22.53 -7.00 32.46
CA SER A 37 -22.63 -8.45 32.31
C SER A 37 -23.13 -8.88 30.93
N THR A 38 -23.94 -8.05 30.26
CA THR A 38 -24.44 -8.32 28.90
C THR A 38 -23.50 -7.82 27.80
N ILE A 39 -22.77 -6.73 28.02
CA ILE A 39 -21.82 -6.18 27.04
C ILE A 39 -20.60 -7.08 26.88
N THR A 40 -20.10 -7.65 27.97
CA THR A 40 -18.90 -8.49 27.97
C THR A 40 -18.98 -9.68 27.01
N PRO A 41 -20.02 -10.55 26.98
CA PRO A 41 -20.09 -11.68 26.05
C PRO A 41 -20.15 -11.24 24.58
N PHE A 42 -20.85 -10.14 24.26
CA PHE A 42 -20.86 -9.61 22.90
C PHE A 42 -19.47 -9.11 22.49
N GLY A 43 -18.73 -8.48 23.40
CA GLY A 43 -17.33 -8.09 23.18
C GLY A 43 -16.44 -9.29 22.81
N HIS A 44 -16.57 -10.41 23.53
CA HIS A 44 -15.83 -11.63 23.22
C HIS A 44 -16.21 -12.22 21.85
N GLN A 45 -17.49 -12.23 21.50
CA GLN A 45 -17.94 -12.71 20.18
C GLN A 45 -17.41 -11.83 19.04
N ILE A 46 -17.42 -10.50 19.23
CA ILE A 46 -16.85 -9.56 18.27
C ILE A 46 -15.34 -9.84 18.09
N ALA A 47 -14.61 -10.05 19.18
CA ALA A 47 -13.18 -10.35 19.12
C ALA A 47 -12.92 -11.67 18.38
N ALA A 48 -13.66 -12.73 18.70
CA ALA A 48 -13.54 -14.03 18.03
C ALA A 48 -13.87 -13.96 16.53
N LEU A 49 -14.94 -13.25 16.16
CA LEU A 49 -15.31 -13.06 14.75
C LEU A 49 -14.27 -12.24 14.00
N LYS A 50 -13.70 -11.19 14.61
CA LYS A 50 -12.62 -10.40 14.01
C LYS A 50 -11.39 -11.26 13.71
N LEU A 51 -10.97 -12.10 14.66
CA LEU A 51 -9.87 -13.05 14.44
C LEU A 51 -10.15 -13.99 13.28
N ARG A 52 -11.39 -14.51 13.19
CA ARG A 52 -11.76 -15.40 12.09
C ARG A 52 -11.75 -14.72 10.73
N VAL A 53 -12.19 -13.45 10.67
CA VAL A 53 -12.12 -12.65 9.44
C VAL A 53 -10.68 -12.42 9.01
N GLU A 54 -9.79 -12.11 9.97
CA GLU A 54 -8.37 -11.90 9.69
C GLU A 54 -7.69 -13.16 9.16
N GLU A 55 -7.98 -14.32 9.76
CA GLU A 55 -7.49 -15.63 9.30
C GLU A 55 -7.95 -15.94 7.86
N LEU A 56 -9.24 -15.74 7.57
CA LEU A 56 -9.78 -15.98 6.23
C LEU A 56 -9.21 -15.02 5.20
N ASN A 57 -9.01 -13.75 5.55
CA ASN A 57 -8.37 -12.78 4.66
C ASN A 57 -6.93 -13.20 4.33
N HIS A 58 -6.16 -13.62 5.32
CA HIS A 58 -4.80 -14.13 5.10
C HIS A 58 -4.78 -15.33 4.13
N LEU A 59 -5.73 -16.26 4.27
CA LEU A 59 -5.87 -17.39 3.34
C LEU A 59 -6.27 -16.95 1.92
N CYS A 60 -7.18 -15.98 1.81
CA CYS A 60 -7.58 -15.40 0.52
C CYS A 60 -6.39 -14.70 -0.17
N ASP A 61 -5.62 -13.91 0.57
CA ASP A 61 -4.45 -13.21 0.04
C ASP A 61 -3.38 -14.19 -0.45
N ASN A 62 -3.09 -15.25 0.31
CA ASN A 62 -2.17 -16.30 -0.12
C ASN A 62 -2.65 -17.00 -1.41
N ARG A 63 -3.94 -17.31 -1.52
CA ARG A 63 -4.46 -17.91 -2.76
C ARG A 63 -4.38 -16.93 -3.94
N ARG A 64 -4.63 -15.64 -3.68
CA ARG A 64 -4.56 -14.59 -4.70
C ARG A 64 -3.14 -14.39 -5.22
N THR A 65 -2.12 -14.45 -4.36
CA THR A 65 -0.72 -14.37 -4.81
C THR A 65 -0.34 -15.54 -5.71
N ILE A 66 -0.77 -16.76 -5.35
CA ILE A 66 -0.55 -17.96 -6.18
C ILE A 66 -1.23 -17.81 -7.55
N VAL A 67 -2.51 -17.42 -7.58
CA VAL A 67 -3.25 -17.22 -8.85
C VAL A 67 -2.58 -16.16 -9.71
N THR A 68 -2.17 -15.03 -9.13
CA THR A 68 -1.44 -13.98 -9.86
C THR A 68 -0.12 -14.50 -10.43
N ALA A 69 0.64 -15.30 -9.66
CA ALA A 69 1.88 -15.90 -10.14
C ALA A 69 1.64 -16.87 -11.30
N LEU A 70 0.58 -17.69 -11.23
CA LEU A 70 0.21 -18.60 -12.32
C LEU A 70 -0.26 -17.84 -13.57
N HIS A 71 -1.11 -16.82 -13.42
CA HIS A 71 -1.50 -15.93 -14.52
C HIS A 71 -0.29 -15.28 -15.19
N PHE A 72 0.70 -14.88 -14.39
CA PHE A 72 1.94 -14.34 -14.90
C PHE A 72 2.71 -15.39 -15.71
N LEU A 73 2.79 -16.64 -15.25
CA LEU A 73 3.47 -17.74 -15.97
C LEU A 73 2.79 -18.08 -17.30
N ILE A 74 1.45 -18.11 -17.34
CA ILE A 74 0.69 -18.42 -18.56
C ILE A 74 0.44 -17.18 -19.44
N ALA A 75 0.95 -16.00 -19.04
CA ALA A 75 0.75 -14.78 -19.80
C ALA A 75 1.28 -14.98 -21.23
N PRO A 76 0.48 -14.69 -22.28
CA PRO A 76 0.87 -14.93 -23.68
C PRO A 76 2.20 -14.30 -24.08
N ILE A 77 2.57 -13.22 -23.39
CA ILE A 77 3.79 -12.45 -23.59
C ILE A 77 5.08 -13.26 -23.36
N ARG A 78 5.01 -14.35 -22.57
CA ARG A 78 6.10 -15.30 -22.32
C ARG A 78 6.13 -16.49 -23.29
N ALA A 79 5.01 -16.75 -23.94
CA ALA A 79 4.92 -17.78 -24.97
C ALA A 79 5.41 -17.24 -26.33
N LEU A 80 5.72 -15.95 -26.42
CA LEU A 80 6.17 -15.34 -27.65
C LEU A 80 7.66 -15.67 -27.88
N PRO A 81 8.02 -16.24 -29.05
CA PRO A 81 9.42 -16.36 -29.44
C PRO A 81 10.15 -15.03 -29.37
N VAL A 82 11.42 -15.09 -28.98
CA VAL A 82 12.29 -13.92 -28.80
C VAL A 82 12.35 -13.06 -30.07
N GLU A 83 12.30 -13.68 -31.24
CA GLU A 83 12.34 -13.04 -32.54
C GLU A 83 11.10 -12.19 -32.80
N LEU A 84 9.91 -12.71 -32.45
CA LEU A 84 8.66 -11.97 -32.59
C LEU A 84 8.62 -10.79 -31.63
N LEU A 85 9.15 -10.98 -30.42
CA LEU A 85 9.18 -9.92 -29.42
C LEU A 85 10.14 -8.79 -29.84
N ALA A 86 11.31 -9.12 -30.37
CA ALA A 86 12.25 -8.15 -30.94
C ALA A 86 11.65 -7.41 -32.16
N GLN A 87 10.87 -8.10 -32.99
CA GLN A 87 10.11 -7.47 -34.07
C GLN A 87 9.08 -6.48 -33.49
N ILE A 88 8.24 -6.89 -32.54
CA ILE A 88 7.25 -5.99 -31.91
C ILE A 88 7.93 -4.74 -31.33
N PHE A 89 9.07 -4.88 -30.67
CA PHE A 89 9.85 -3.74 -30.16
C PHE A 89 10.28 -2.80 -31.29
N SER A 90 10.79 -3.36 -32.38
CA SER A 90 11.20 -2.59 -33.56
C SER A 90 10.02 -1.81 -34.17
N TRP A 91 8.83 -2.42 -34.23
CA TRP A 91 7.61 -1.77 -34.68
C TRP A 91 7.14 -0.66 -33.73
N ALA A 92 7.19 -0.91 -32.43
CA ALA A 92 6.79 0.05 -31.40
C ALA A 92 7.66 1.32 -31.42
N ILE A 93 8.98 1.16 -31.52
CA ILE A 93 9.95 2.28 -31.59
C ILE A 93 9.83 3.02 -32.92
N ARG A 94 9.62 2.32 -34.03
CA ARG A 94 9.42 2.98 -35.33
C ARG A 94 8.16 3.84 -35.36
N ARG A 95 7.10 3.44 -34.63
CA ARG A 95 5.86 4.22 -34.49
C ARG A 95 6.01 5.38 -33.51
N ASN A 96 6.78 5.20 -32.44
CA ASN A 96 7.03 6.18 -31.40
C ASN A 96 8.54 6.49 -31.33
N SER A 97 8.99 7.50 -32.08
CA SER A 97 10.40 7.85 -32.29
C SER A 97 11.13 8.41 -31.05
N SER A 98 10.54 8.31 -29.87
CA SER A 98 11.09 8.85 -28.64
C SER A 98 11.93 7.79 -27.91
N ILE A 99 13.14 8.19 -27.48
CA ILE A 99 13.99 7.33 -26.62
C ILE A 99 13.26 6.89 -25.36
N ARG A 100 12.30 7.70 -24.89
CA ARG A 100 11.50 7.45 -23.70
C ARG A 100 10.59 6.25 -23.87
N ASP A 101 10.04 6.04 -25.06
CA ASP A 101 9.15 4.90 -25.32
C ASP A 101 9.95 3.61 -25.52
N ALA A 102 11.10 3.70 -26.21
CA ALA A 102 12.06 2.59 -26.27
C ALA A 102 12.54 2.17 -24.87
N ALA A 103 12.80 3.15 -24.01
CA ALA A 103 13.22 2.95 -22.62
C ALA A 103 12.17 2.29 -21.71
N ARG A 104 10.89 2.30 -22.08
CA ARG A 104 9.81 1.66 -21.31
C ARG A 104 9.71 0.16 -21.55
N LEU A 105 10.12 -0.32 -22.73
CA LEU A 105 10.12 -1.75 -23.07
C LEU A 105 10.91 -2.61 -22.06
N PRO A 106 12.17 -2.28 -21.70
CA PRO A 106 12.94 -3.07 -20.73
C PRO A 106 12.43 -2.98 -19.27
N GLN A 107 11.38 -2.21 -18.99
CA GLN A 107 10.79 -2.07 -17.65
C GLN A 107 9.71 -3.12 -17.35
N VAL A 108 9.24 -3.86 -18.37
CA VAL A 108 8.14 -4.83 -18.22
C VAL A 108 8.56 -6.06 -17.42
N CYS A 109 9.66 -6.71 -17.80
CA CYS A 109 10.22 -7.85 -17.08
C CYS A 109 11.71 -8.06 -17.42
N LEU A 110 12.35 -9.01 -16.73
CA LEU A 110 13.76 -9.35 -16.95
C LEU A 110 14.05 -9.80 -18.40
N GLU A 111 13.15 -10.60 -18.97
CA GLU A 111 13.29 -11.15 -20.32
C GLU A 111 13.18 -10.04 -21.38
N TRP A 112 12.18 -9.16 -21.26
CA TRP A 112 12.04 -7.99 -22.13
C TRP A 112 13.26 -7.07 -22.07
N ARG A 113 13.87 -6.94 -20.88
CA ARG A 113 15.11 -6.20 -20.69
C ARG A 113 16.28 -6.83 -21.43
N GLN A 114 16.48 -8.14 -21.26
CA GLN A 114 17.54 -8.86 -21.95
C GLN A 114 17.40 -8.69 -23.46
N ILE A 115 16.21 -8.95 -23.99
CA ILE A 115 15.92 -8.85 -25.43
C ILE A 115 16.15 -7.43 -25.95
N ALA A 116 15.71 -6.41 -25.20
CA ALA A 116 15.92 -5.03 -25.59
C ALA A 116 17.42 -4.71 -25.71
N PHE A 117 18.25 -5.13 -24.76
CA PHE A 117 19.70 -4.88 -24.79
C PHE A 117 20.46 -5.76 -25.78
N THR A 118 20.03 -7.01 -26.01
CA THR A 118 20.65 -7.92 -26.99
C THR A 118 20.18 -7.69 -28.42
N THR A 119 19.29 -6.73 -28.65
CA THR A 119 18.83 -6.34 -29.99
C THR A 119 19.36 -4.94 -30.34
N PRO A 120 20.62 -4.81 -30.83
CA PRO A 120 21.23 -3.51 -31.15
C PRO A 120 20.40 -2.66 -32.09
N ARG A 121 19.65 -3.28 -33.02
CA ARG A 121 18.79 -2.60 -34.00
C ARG A 121 17.74 -1.69 -33.36
N LEU A 122 17.36 -1.91 -32.09
CA LEU A 122 16.42 -1.05 -31.36
C LEU A 122 17.04 0.31 -30.99
N TRP A 123 18.38 0.40 -30.94
CA TRP A 123 19.12 1.56 -30.43
C TRP A 123 19.88 2.34 -31.50
N ILE A 124 19.97 1.79 -32.72
CA ILE A 124 20.77 2.36 -33.83
C ILE A 124 19.91 3.28 -34.74
N GLY A 125 18.59 3.33 -34.54
CA GLY A 125 17.68 4.15 -35.34
C GLY A 125 17.73 5.66 -35.02
N PRO A 126 17.00 6.51 -35.77
CA PRO A 126 16.88 7.95 -35.51
C PRO A 126 16.06 8.19 -34.23
N ILE A 127 16.69 7.95 -33.09
CA ILE A 127 16.12 8.18 -31.79
C ILE A 127 16.24 9.68 -31.51
N SER A 128 15.09 10.36 -31.45
CA SER A 128 15.04 11.78 -31.10
C SER A 128 15.30 11.94 -29.60
N VAL A 129 16.50 12.40 -29.24
CA VAL A 129 16.81 12.83 -27.88
C VAL A 129 16.43 14.29 -27.75
N ARG A 130 15.21 14.57 -27.29
CA ARG A 130 14.79 15.93 -26.95
C ARG A 130 15.33 16.26 -25.56
N ILE A 131 16.54 16.84 -25.51
CA ILE A 131 17.10 17.39 -24.28
C ILE A 131 16.37 18.71 -24.00
N SER A 132 15.35 18.67 -23.14
CA SER A 132 14.82 19.89 -22.56
C SER A 132 15.75 20.30 -21.42
N TRP A 133 16.68 21.19 -21.70
CA TRP A 133 17.39 21.92 -20.65
C TRP A 133 16.31 22.62 -19.82
N ARG A 134 16.11 22.17 -18.58
CA ARG A 134 15.30 22.91 -17.62
C ARG A 134 16.16 24.11 -17.23
N VAL A 135 16.19 25.12 -18.08
CA VAL A 135 16.77 26.42 -17.76
C VAL A 135 15.91 26.93 -16.62
N GLY A 136 16.43 26.85 -15.39
CA GLY A 136 15.90 27.65 -14.31
C GLY A 136 15.94 29.09 -14.79
N SER A 137 14.80 29.76 -14.78
CA SER A 137 14.72 31.20 -14.98
C SER A 137 15.58 31.87 -13.89
N ASP A 138 16.82 32.16 -14.23
CA ASP A 138 17.37 33.52 -14.24
C ASP A 138 18.87 33.48 -14.51
N SER A 139 19.31 34.42 -15.35
CA SER A 139 20.67 34.78 -15.77
C SER A 139 21.27 34.12 -17.02
N GLU A 140 21.88 35.01 -17.82
CA GLU A 140 22.28 35.00 -19.23
C GLU A 140 23.28 33.93 -19.74
N PRO A 141 23.44 33.81 -21.08
CA PRO A 141 24.04 32.64 -21.72
C PRO A 141 25.57 32.75 -21.78
N LYS A 142 26.27 31.71 -21.29
CA LYS A 142 27.66 31.45 -21.69
C LYS A 142 27.79 30.07 -22.32
N GLN A 143 27.96 30.13 -23.64
CA GLN A 143 28.88 29.35 -24.45
C GLN A 143 28.68 27.82 -24.50
N GLN A 144 28.31 27.39 -25.72
CA GLN A 144 28.69 26.15 -26.41
C GLN A 144 29.46 25.13 -25.56
N LEU A 145 28.73 24.19 -24.98
CA LEU A 145 29.28 22.88 -24.65
C LEU A 145 29.04 21.96 -25.85
N HIS A 146 30.12 21.67 -26.57
CA HIS A 146 30.22 20.52 -27.45
C HIS A 146 29.84 19.28 -26.64
N ALA A 147 28.65 18.72 -26.92
CA ALA A 147 28.18 17.51 -26.28
C ALA A 147 28.91 16.31 -26.90
N GLU A 148 30.12 16.03 -26.44
CA GLU A 148 30.69 14.70 -26.55
C GLU A 148 29.80 13.71 -25.81
N GLY A 149 29.52 12.59 -26.46
CA GLY A 149 28.47 11.65 -26.10
C GLY A 149 28.54 11.21 -24.64
N LEU A 150 27.45 11.45 -23.92
CA LEU A 150 27.23 10.79 -22.63
C LEU A 150 27.09 9.28 -22.86
N PRO A 151 27.92 8.43 -22.22
CA PRO A 151 27.90 6.99 -22.43
C PRO A 151 26.56 6.40 -21.99
N VAL A 152 26.04 5.46 -22.80
CA VAL A 152 24.85 4.65 -22.50
C VAL A 152 24.93 3.97 -21.11
N GLU A 153 26.15 3.80 -20.59
CA GLU A 153 26.45 3.25 -19.27
C GLU A 153 25.81 4.02 -18.11
N ILE A 154 25.73 5.34 -18.18
CA ILE A 154 25.11 6.16 -17.12
C ILE A 154 23.59 5.92 -17.06
N TRP A 155 22.98 5.59 -18.20
CA TRP A 155 21.57 5.25 -18.29
C TRP A 155 21.27 3.82 -17.82
N ILE A 156 22.18 2.88 -18.12
CA ILE A 156 22.13 1.51 -17.60
C ILE A 156 22.27 1.51 -16.07
N ALA A 157 23.19 2.30 -15.51
CA ALA A 157 23.42 2.39 -14.07
C ALA A 157 22.18 2.88 -13.29
N ARG A 158 21.42 3.86 -13.84
CA ARG A 158 20.17 4.33 -13.20
C ARG A 158 19.05 3.30 -13.24
N SER A 159 19.07 2.39 -14.21
CA SER A 159 18.11 1.31 -14.35
C SER A 159 18.47 0.06 -13.52
N ALA A 160 19.72 -0.04 -13.05
CA ALA A 160 20.25 -1.17 -12.28
C ALA A 160 20.00 -1.06 -10.76
N PHE A 161 19.59 0.09 -10.23
CA PHE A 161 19.46 0.34 -8.78
C PHE A 161 18.23 -0.28 -8.09
N GLY A 162 17.54 -1.23 -8.74
CA GLY A 162 16.35 -1.90 -8.19
C GLY A 162 16.60 -3.21 -7.45
N TYR A 163 17.84 -3.66 -7.25
CA TYR A 163 18.10 -4.97 -6.64
C TYR A 163 19.24 -4.93 -5.62
N ARG A 164 18.98 -4.36 -4.44
CA ARG A 164 19.72 -4.70 -3.22
C ARG A 164 19.01 -5.90 -2.61
N ARG A 165 19.41 -7.11 -3.01
CA ARG A 165 18.92 -8.35 -2.40
C ARG A 165 19.60 -8.49 -1.03
N SER A 166 18.82 -8.32 0.01
CA SER A 166 19.18 -8.68 1.38
C SER A 166 19.23 -10.20 1.48
N ASP A 167 20.39 -10.80 1.24
CA ASP A 167 20.65 -12.21 1.57
C ASP A 167 22.10 -12.33 2.09
N ALA A 168 22.26 -12.03 3.38
CA ALA A 168 23.40 -12.47 4.20
C ALA A 168 22.89 -12.66 5.64
N ALA A 169 22.08 -13.69 5.82
CA ALA A 169 21.69 -14.23 7.11
C ALA A 169 21.49 -15.74 7.00
N ARG A 170 22.62 -16.47 7.02
CA ARG A 170 22.86 -17.73 7.76
C ARG A 170 24.15 -18.37 7.29
#